data_AF-A0A2V9MFU0-F1
#
_entry.id   AF-A0A2V9MFU0-F1
#
_cell.length_a   1.000
_cell.length_b   1.000
_cell.length_c   1.000
_cell.angle_alpha   90.00
_cell.angle_beta   90.00
_cell.angle_gamma   90.00
#
_symmetry.space_group_name_H-M   'P 1'
#
loop_
_entity.id
_entity.type
_entity.pdbx_description
1 polymer ?
#
loop_
_entity_poly.entity_id
_entity_poly.type
_entity_poly.pdbx_seq_one_letter_code
_entity_poly.pdbx_strand_id
1 'polypeptide(L)' 'MLHRQSIVIVDDYDLMRTYLGRILQAAGYEVFEASKGRQAKKWLRENAADLVITDLIMLEREGLKQFNS' A
#
# COMPACT_ATOMS: atom_id res chain seq x y z
N MET A 1 -17.68 8.95 15.23
CA MET A 1 -17.61 7.79 14.32
C MET A 1 -16.27 7.12 14.56
N LEU A 2 -16.22 5.78 14.70
CA LEU A 2 -14.95 5.06 14.80
C LEU A 2 -14.30 5.08 13.41
N HIS A 3 -13.17 5.76 13.26
CA HIS A 3 -12.38 5.73 12.04
C HIS A 3 -11.60 4.40 12.02
N ARG A 4 -11.80 3.58 10.98
CA ARG A 4 -10.94 2.42 10.72
C ARG A 4 -9.68 2.95 10.05
N GLN A 5 -8.51 2.59 10.58
CA GLN A 5 -7.26 3.05 9.99
C GLN A 5 -7.06 2.40 8.61
N SER A 6 -6.63 3.22 7.64
CA SER A 6 -6.43 2.85 6.24
C SER A 6 -4.95 2.60 5.96
N ILE A 7 -4.64 1.44 5.40
CA ILE A 7 -3.28 1.01 5.06
C ILE A 7 -3.18 0.76 3.56
N VAL A 8 -2.14 1.30 2.93
CA VAL A 8 -1.78 1.00 1.53
C VAL A 8 -0.61 0.02 1.53
N ILE A 9 -0.72 -1.08 0.78
CA ILE A 9 0.38 -2.03 0.55
C ILE A 9 0.83 -1.91 -0.90
N VAL A 10 2.14 -1.77 -1.12
CA VAL A 10 2.73 -1.71 -2.45
C VAL A 10 3.84 -2.75 -2.59
N ASP A 11 3.56 -3.80 -3.35
CA ASP A 11 4.46 -4.95 -3.49
C ASP A 11 4.21 -5.61 -4.86
N ASP A 12 5.26 -5.83 -5.66
CA ASP A 12 5.14 -6.44 -6.99
C ASP A 12 4.95 -7.97 -6.92
N TYR A 13 5.13 -8.58 -5.75
CA TYR A 13 4.93 -10.00 -5.52
C TYR A 13 3.53 -10.31 -4.98
N ASP A 14 2.65 -10.77 -5.88
CA ASP A 14 1.22 -11.00 -5.62
C ASP A 14 0.92 -11.82 -4.36
N LEU A 15 1.65 -12.92 -4.15
CA LEU A 15 1.42 -13.80 -3.00
C LEU A 15 1.66 -13.07 -1.68
N MET A 16 2.75 -12.30 -1.58
CA MET A 16 3.09 -11.56 -0.37
C MET A 16 2.11 -10.42 -0.13
N ARG A 17 1.81 -9.64 -1.18
CA ARG A 17 0.86 -8.53 -1.12
C ARG A 17 -0.51 -8.97 -0.58
N THR A 18 -1.07 -10.04 -1.15
CA THR A 18 -2.38 -10.57 -0.74
C THR A 18 -2.33 -11.27 0.61
N TYR A 19 -1.23 -11.94 0.96
CA TYR A 19 -1.06 -12.54 2.29
C TYR A 19 -1.07 -11.47 3.38
N LEU A 20 -0.28 -10.40 3.22
CA LEU A 20 -0.25 -9.28 4.16
C LEU A 20 -1.58 -8.53 4.20
N GLY A 21 -2.21 -8.31 3.03
CA GLY A 21 -3.52 -7.67 2.94
C GLY A 21 -4.58 -8.38 3.77
N ARG A 22 -4.64 -9.72 3.69
CA ARG A 22 -5.56 -10.53 4.48
C ARG A 22 -5.31 -10.43 5.98
N ILE A 23 -4.04 -10.42 6.42
CA ILE A 23 -3.69 -10.28 7.83
C ILE A 23 -4.18 -8.94 8.39
N LEU A 24 -3.94 -7.84 7.66
CA LEU A 24 -4.32 -6.50 8.09
C LEU A 24 -5.84 -6.30 8.06
N GLN A 25 -6.52 -6.82 7.04
CA GLN A 25 -7.99 -6.82 6.99
C GLN A 25 -8.60 -7.61 8.16
N ALA A 26 -8.04 -8.78 8.50
CA ALA A 26 -8.47 -9.58 9.65
C ALA A 26 -8.23 -8.87 10.99
N ALA A 27 -7.20 -8.02 11.07
CA ALA A 27 -6.93 -7.16 12.22
C ALA A 27 -7.85 -5.92 12.31
N GLY A 28 -8.71 -5.70 11.30
CA GLY A 28 -9.73 -4.66 11.31
C GLY A 28 -9.41 -3.42 10.47
N TYR A 29 -8.25 -3.36 9.82
CA TYR A 29 -7.85 -2.25 8.96
C TYR A 29 -8.60 -2.24 7.63
N GLU A 30 -8.75 -1.04 7.05
CA GLU A 30 -9.08 -0.89 5.64
C GLU A 30 -7.77 -0.99 4.84
N VAL A 31 -7.75 -1.81 3.80
CA VAL A 31 -6.51 -2.11 3.07
C VAL A 31 -6.71 -1.88 1.58
N PHE A 32 -5.82 -1.08 1.00
CA PHE A 32 -5.67 -0.91 -0.44
C PHE A 32 -4.38 -1.60 -0.91
N GLU A 33 -4.51 -2.58 -1.80
CA GLU A 33 -3.37 -3.30 -2.38
C GLU A 33 -3.02 -2.73 -3.76
N ALA A 34 -1.75 -2.43 -3.98
CA ALA A 34 -1.20 -1.98 -5.25
C ALA A 34 0.00 -2.84 -5.66
N SER A 35 0.07 -3.24 -6.93
CA SER A 35 1.24 -3.98 -7.44
C SER A 35 2.38 -3.08 -7.91
N LYS A 36 2.15 -1.76 -7.95
CA LYS A 36 3.10 -0.75 -8.45
C LYS A 36 2.90 0.57 -7.72
N GLY A 37 3.98 1.35 -7.55
CA GLY A 37 3.93 2.66 -6.91
C GLY A 37 2.96 3.64 -7.57
N ARG A 38 2.80 3.58 -8.89
CA ARG A 38 1.86 4.45 -9.63
C ARG A 38 0.39 4.21 -9.28
N GLN A 39 0.00 2.98 -8.94
CA GLN A 39 -1.38 2.66 -8.54
C GLN A 39 -1.66 3.26 -7.17
N ALA A 40 -0.74 3.06 -6.21
CA ALA A 40 -0.80 3.65 -4.89
C ALA A 40 -0.87 5.18 -4.95
N LYS A 41 -0.01 5.82 -5.74
CA LYS A 41 -0.07 7.28 -5.99
C LYS A 41 -1.41 7.75 -6.50
N LYS A 42 -1.96 7.07 -7.51
CA LYS A 42 -3.25 7.46 -8.10
C LYS A 42 -4.33 7.42 -7.03
N TRP A 43 -4.34 6.37 -6.21
CA TRP A 43 -5.30 6.21 -5.13
C TRP A 43 -5.12 7.28 -4.03
N LEU A 44 -3.88 7.55 -3.62
CA LEU A 44 -3.53 8.56 -2.60
C LEU A 44 -3.82 10.01 -3.00
N ARG A 45 -4.10 10.29 -4.28
CA ARG A 45 -4.58 11.63 -4.70
C ARG A 45 -6.04 11.88 -4.33
N GLU A 46 -6.82 10.81 -4.20
CA GLU A 46 -8.27 10.87 -3.97
C GLU A 46 -8.63 10.38 -2.55
N ASN A 47 -7.70 9.72 -1.86
CA ASN A 47 -7.90 9.07 -0.57
C ASN A 47 -6.72 9.35 0.37
N ALA A 48 -6.95 9.27 1.68
CA ALA A 48 -5.91 9.35 2.70
C ALA A 48 -5.61 7.96 3.26
N ALA A 49 -4.34 7.72 3.58
CA ALA A 49 -3.88 6.53 4.31
C ALA A 49 -3.17 6.96 5.59
N ASP A 50 -3.32 6.16 6.64
CA ASP A 50 -2.58 6.33 7.90
C ASP A 50 -1.18 5.70 7.80
N LEU A 51 -1.02 4.69 6.95
CA LEU A 51 0.23 3.98 6.75
C LEU A 51 0.38 3.50 5.30
N VAL A 52 1.59 3.60 4.77
CA VAL A 52 2.00 2.96 3.51
C VAL A 52 3.10 1.94 3.81
N ILE A 53 2.87 0.69 3.41
CA ILE A 53 3.85 -0.41 3.45
C ILE A 53 4.29 -0.65 2.01
N THR A 54 5.60 -0.66 1.75
CA THR A 54 6.13 -0.79 0.40
C THR A 54 7.33 -1.73 0.36
N ASP A 55 7.42 -2.55 -0.69
CA ASP A 55 8.60 -3.35 -0.99
C ASP A 55 9.78 -2.44 -1.38
N LEU A 56 10.92 -2.63 -0.72
CA LEU A 56 12.15 -1.89 -1.00
C LEU A 56 12.81 -2.35 -2.30
N ILE A 57 12.69 -3.63 -2.66
CA ILE A 57 13.29 -4.17 -3.88
C ILE A 57 12.60 -3.57 -5.11
N MET A 58 11.28 -3.53 -5.12
CA MET A 58 10.48 -2.80 -6.11
C MET A 58 10.87 -1.31 -6.15
N LEU A 59 11.06 -0.66 -5.00
CA LEU A 59 11.46 0.75 -4.93
C LEU A 59 12.84 1.02 -5.52
N GLU A 60 13.81 0.15 -5.31
CA GLU A 60 15.12 0.27 -5.92
C GLU A 60 15.02 0.15 -7.46
N ARG A 61 14.21 -0.79 -7.95
CA ARG A 61 13.98 -0.99 -9.40
C ARG A 61 13.22 0.17 -10.05
N GLU A 62 12.19 0.69 -9.38
CA GLU A 62 11.34 1.78 -9.89
C GLU A 62 11.84 3.19 -9.52
N GLY A 63 12.83 3.30 -8.64
CA GLY A 63 13.36 4.54 -8.09
C GLY A 63 12.52 5.14 -6.96
N LEU A 64 13.18 5.49 -5.84
CA LEU A 64 12.59 6.07 -4.63
C LEU A 64 11.77 7.37 -4.86
N LYS A 65 12.07 8.11 -5.93
CA LYS A 65 11.38 9.38 -6.25
C LYS A 65 9.88 9.24 -6.37
N GLN A 66 9.36 8.05 -6.62
CA GLN A 66 7.93 7.87 -6.72
C GLN A 66 7.25 8.24 -5.39
N PHE A 67 7.60 7.74 -4.21
CA PHE A 67 6.73 8.01 -3.03
C PHE A 67 6.83 9.40 -2.41
N ASN A 68 7.92 10.14 -2.63
CA ASN A 68 8.17 11.45 -1.99
C ASN A 68 7.77 12.66 -2.85
N SER A 69 6.87 12.51 -3.82
CA SER A 69 6.50 13.56 -4.80
C SER A 69 5.01 13.78 -4.94
#